data_AF-A0A962XIU0-F1
#
_entry.id   AF-A0A962XIU0-F1
#
_cell.length_a   1.000
_cell.length_b   1.000
_cell.length_c   1.000
_cell.angle_alpha   90.00
_cell.angle_beta   90.00
_cell.angle_gamma   90.00
#
_symmetry.space_group_name_H-M   'P 1'
#
loop_
_entity.id
_entity.type
_entity.pdbx_description
1 polymer ?
#
loop_
_entity_poly.entity_id
_entity_poly.type
_entity_poly.pdbx_seq_one_letter_code
_entity_poly.pdbx_strand_id
1 'polypeptide(L)'
;AGDRANDAIRVDGVELRCRVVGEGGNLGLTQNGRIEFARAGGRIYTDAIDNSAGVDCSDHEVNIKILLNIVEADGELTRKQRDQLLAAMTDEVAALVLHDNIQQTQILSVMAARNASLLDEQTRYMRHLEKTGRLNRALEFLPDDEELAERRAAGQGLTLPELSVLLAYSKIDLYDAAIASDAPEDPRVGAVLTSYFPTLVRERFPTVIARHPLRREIIATCVINEMINRVGSTFAFRLAEETGATAGQVLKAYVVTRDAYRLTELWQDIEALDTSVPAALQNTLFAETIRLAARSVRWFLRRPTHLNDLASTVALFSDAITGLSATLDRLFQDAERGAFDDAATDYVQTGVPEPLARRVVSLLPLYSALDIAEIARQVDRRVEEVASIYFELVSQLDLLWLSQQIRQLPTESHWQMLARDALRDDLSGIAAELTARVFAECPPGYGAGTLISAWETAHHTQFERYAQVVAELRQSGALDMPMVSVALRELRGLTRG
;
A
#
# COMPACT_ATOMS: atom_id res chain seq x y z
N ALA A 1 4.19 -28.05 -24.51
CA ALA A 1 5.04 -28.60 -23.44
C ALA A 1 6.13 -29.49 -24.03
N GLY A 2 7.26 -29.66 -23.32
CA GLY A 2 8.42 -30.42 -23.80
C GLY A 2 8.34 -31.94 -23.64
N ASP A 3 7.30 -32.46 -22.97
CA ASP A 3 7.14 -33.88 -22.69
C ASP A 3 6.15 -34.55 -23.66
N ARG A 4 6.65 -35.04 -24.80
CA ARG A 4 5.80 -35.65 -25.83
C ARG A 4 5.19 -36.99 -25.40
N ALA A 5 5.75 -37.66 -24.40
CA ALA A 5 5.28 -38.99 -23.99
C ALA A 5 3.86 -38.96 -23.42
N ASN A 6 3.47 -37.82 -22.85
CA ASN A 6 2.17 -37.61 -22.23
C ASN A 6 1.16 -36.88 -23.13
N ASP A 7 1.47 -36.63 -24.41
CA ASP A 7 0.58 -35.88 -25.32
C ASP A 7 -0.81 -36.55 -25.44
N ALA A 8 -0.88 -37.88 -25.42
CA ALA A 8 -2.13 -38.64 -25.57
C ALA A 8 -3.06 -38.58 -24.35
N ILE A 9 -2.56 -38.13 -23.20
CA ILE A 9 -3.32 -38.07 -21.94
C ILE A 9 -3.50 -36.64 -21.42
N ARG A 10 -3.08 -35.63 -22.20
CA ARG A 10 -3.30 -34.23 -21.86
C ARG A 10 -4.75 -33.84 -22.09
N VAL A 11 -5.22 -32.95 -21.23
CA VAL A 11 -6.49 -32.26 -21.34
C VAL A 11 -6.22 -30.76 -21.39
N ASP A 12 -7.05 -30.04 -22.14
CA ASP A 12 -6.98 -28.60 -22.22
C ASP A 12 -7.56 -27.97 -20.94
N GLY A 13 -7.18 -26.73 -20.63
CA GLY A 13 -7.61 -26.04 -19.41
C GLY A 13 -9.14 -25.89 -19.35
N VAL A 14 -9.80 -25.68 -20.49
CA VAL A 14 -11.26 -25.59 -20.59
C VAL A 14 -11.98 -26.92 -20.36
N GLU A 15 -11.28 -28.06 -20.43
CA GLU A 15 -11.86 -29.39 -20.20
C GLU A 15 -11.91 -29.75 -18.71
N LEU A 16 -11.22 -28.98 -17.86
CA LEU A 16 -11.23 -29.16 -16.41
C LEU A 16 -12.62 -28.87 -15.83
N ARG A 17 -13.15 -29.82 -15.07
CA ARG A 17 -14.50 -29.77 -14.46
C ARG A 17 -14.49 -29.36 -12.99
N CYS A 18 -13.45 -28.67 -12.55
CA CYS A 18 -13.30 -28.17 -11.18
C CYS A 18 -13.42 -26.64 -11.13
N ARG A 19 -13.59 -26.10 -9.92
CA ARG A 19 -13.65 -24.64 -9.69
C ARG A 19 -12.30 -24.05 -9.33
N VAL A 20 -11.46 -24.84 -8.67
CA VAL A 20 -10.16 -24.43 -8.13
C VAL A 20 -9.17 -25.56 -8.38
N VAL A 21 -7.96 -25.21 -8.77
CA VAL A 21 -6.81 -26.11 -8.89
C VAL A 21 -5.70 -25.53 -8.03
N GLY A 22 -5.03 -26.40 -7.26
CA GLY A 22 -3.79 -26.08 -6.55
C GLY A 22 -2.71 -27.07 -6.97
N GLU A 23 -1.57 -26.56 -7.43
CA GLU A 23 -0.44 -27.37 -7.90
C GLU A 23 0.54 -27.69 -6.77
N GLY A 24 0.45 -28.90 -6.20
CA GLY A 24 1.40 -29.36 -5.17
C GLY A 24 2.77 -29.78 -5.71
N GLY A 25 2.93 -29.93 -7.02
CA GLY A 25 4.20 -30.27 -7.68
C GLY A 25 4.55 -29.26 -8.76
N ASN A 26 5.78 -29.34 -9.27
CA ASN A 26 6.26 -28.41 -10.29
C ASN A 26 5.73 -28.77 -11.68
N LEU A 27 5.28 -27.76 -12.42
CA LEU A 27 4.88 -27.83 -13.83
C LEU A 27 3.81 -28.89 -14.11
N GLY A 28 2.84 -29.06 -13.19
CA GLY A 28 1.71 -29.97 -13.36
C GLY A 28 0.80 -29.53 -14.52
N LEU A 29 0.65 -28.22 -14.70
CA LEU A 29 -0.02 -27.60 -15.83
C LEU A 29 0.97 -26.72 -16.60
N THR A 30 0.77 -26.64 -17.92
CA THR A 30 1.46 -25.62 -18.71
C THR A 30 0.89 -24.24 -18.41
N GLN A 31 1.72 -23.20 -18.52
CA GLN A 31 1.27 -21.82 -18.28
C GLN A 31 0.06 -21.44 -19.14
N ASN A 32 0.05 -21.81 -20.43
CA ASN A 32 -1.10 -21.58 -21.31
C ASN A 32 -2.37 -22.29 -20.81
N GLY A 33 -2.25 -23.54 -20.32
CA GLY A 33 -3.39 -24.27 -19.75
C GLY A 33 -3.93 -23.62 -18.47
N ARG A 34 -3.05 -23.05 -17.64
CA ARG A 34 -3.47 -22.27 -16.46
C ARG A 34 -4.24 -21.02 -16.86
N ILE A 35 -3.72 -20.26 -17.83
CA ILE A 35 -4.35 -19.04 -18.35
C ILE A 35 -5.70 -19.37 -18.98
N GLU A 36 -5.78 -20.44 -19.77
CA GLU A 36 -7.01 -20.92 -20.38
C GLU A 36 -8.07 -21.29 -19.34
N PHE A 37 -7.71 -22.10 -18.33
CA PHE A 37 -8.62 -22.45 -17.23
C PHE A 37 -9.07 -21.21 -16.45
N ALA A 38 -8.15 -20.27 -16.19
CA ALA A 38 -8.46 -19.02 -15.50
C ALA A 38 -9.45 -18.14 -16.29
N ARG A 39 -9.28 -18.05 -17.61
CA ARG A 39 -10.21 -17.33 -18.51
C ARG A 39 -11.59 -17.97 -18.58
N ALA A 40 -11.67 -19.28 -18.42
CA ALA A 40 -12.93 -20.01 -18.32
C ALA A 40 -13.64 -19.84 -16.96
N GLY A 41 -13.07 -19.05 -16.03
CA GLY A 41 -13.62 -18.79 -14.70
C GLY A 41 -13.11 -19.73 -13.61
N GLY A 42 -12.16 -20.61 -13.93
CA GLY A 42 -11.41 -21.39 -12.96
C GLY A 42 -10.50 -20.52 -12.10
N ARG A 43 -10.16 -20.99 -10.90
CA ARG A 43 -9.17 -20.34 -10.02
C ARG A 43 -7.93 -21.21 -9.93
N ILE A 44 -6.79 -20.63 -10.27
CA ILE A 44 -5.50 -21.30 -10.29
C ILE A 44 -4.41 -20.24 -10.22
N TYR A 45 -3.33 -20.52 -9.50
CA TYR A 45 -2.11 -19.70 -9.52
C TYR A 45 -1.05 -20.38 -10.39
N THR A 46 0.21 -19.96 -10.31
CA THR A 46 1.30 -20.82 -10.76
C THR A 46 1.68 -21.78 -9.64
N ASP A 47 2.30 -22.89 -10.01
CA ASP A 47 2.94 -23.83 -9.09
C ASP A 47 3.89 -23.12 -8.10
N ALA A 48 4.62 -22.10 -8.57
CA ALA A 48 5.48 -21.29 -7.71
C ALA A 48 4.76 -20.53 -6.58
N ILE A 49 3.43 -20.35 -6.67
CA ILE A 49 2.60 -19.82 -5.58
C ILE A 49 1.98 -20.96 -4.77
N ASP A 50 1.52 -22.01 -5.44
CA ASP A 50 0.79 -23.11 -4.79
C ASP A 50 1.69 -24.02 -3.94
N ASN A 51 2.98 -24.13 -4.30
CA ASN A 51 3.95 -25.00 -3.63
C ASN A 51 5.14 -24.27 -2.98
N SER A 52 5.08 -22.95 -2.84
CA SER A 52 6.18 -22.12 -2.29
C SER A 52 6.60 -22.49 -0.87
N ALA A 53 5.69 -23.07 -0.07
CA ALA A 53 5.98 -23.47 1.31
C ALA A 53 7.20 -24.40 1.45
N GLY A 54 7.50 -25.24 0.45
CA GLY A 54 8.67 -26.11 0.50
C GLY A 54 10.00 -25.34 0.44
N VAL A 55 10.06 -24.32 -0.42
CA VAL A 55 11.24 -23.45 -0.56
C VAL A 55 11.38 -22.56 0.67
N ASP A 56 10.28 -21.98 1.12
CA ASP A 56 10.25 -21.09 2.28
C ASP A 56 10.68 -21.80 3.59
N CYS A 57 10.17 -23.03 3.81
CA CYS A 57 10.66 -23.90 4.90
C CYS A 57 12.17 -24.11 4.85
N SER A 58 12.73 -24.33 3.65
CA SER A 58 14.17 -24.53 3.46
C SER A 58 14.97 -23.26 3.78
N ASP A 59 14.46 -22.09 3.39
CA ASP A 59 15.10 -20.80 3.69
C ASP A 59 15.13 -20.53 5.19
N HIS A 60 14.02 -20.76 5.90
CA HIS A 60 13.98 -20.71 7.36
C HIS A 60 14.97 -21.69 7.99
N GLU A 61 14.96 -22.96 7.57
CA GLU A 61 15.84 -23.99 8.11
C GLU A 61 17.33 -23.65 7.91
N VAL A 62 17.72 -23.21 6.71
CA VAL A 62 19.11 -22.85 6.38
C VAL A 62 19.56 -21.64 7.21
N ASN A 63 18.76 -20.58 7.27
CA ASN A 63 19.11 -19.38 8.03
C ASN A 63 19.21 -19.65 9.54
N ILE A 64 18.31 -20.48 10.09
CA ILE A 64 18.42 -20.91 11.49
C ILE A 64 19.69 -21.74 11.71
N LYS A 65 20.04 -22.67 10.80
CA LYS A 65 21.27 -23.46 10.90
C LYS A 65 22.52 -22.60 10.85
N ILE A 66 22.57 -21.60 9.97
CA ILE A 66 23.69 -20.65 9.90
C ILE A 66 23.86 -19.94 11.25
N LEU A 67 22.76 -19.42 11.81
CA LEU A 67 22.77 -18.78 13.12
C LEU A 67 23.27 -19.71 14.22
N LEU A 68 22.70 -20.92 14.30
CA LEU A 68 23.03 -21.87 15.36
C LEU A 68 24.43 -22.47 15.24
N ASN A 69 25.01 -22.51 14.04
CA ASN A 69 26.41 -22.89 13.86
C ASN A 69 27.37 -21.87 14.48
N ILE A 70 26.99 -20.58 14.52
CA ILE A 70 27.78 -19.55 15.22
C ILE A 70 27.74 -19.82 16.73
N VAL A 71 26.55 -20.10 17.28
CA VAL A 71 26.36 -20.43 18.71
C VAL A 71 27.15 -21.69 19.10
N GLU A 72 27.15 -22.71 18.24
CA GLU A 72 27.94 -23.93 18.44
C GLU A 72 29.45 -23.64 18.38
N ALA A 73 29.90 -22.83 17.42
CA ALA A 73 31.31 -22.44 17.29
C ALA A 73 31.82 -21.63 18.50
N ASP A 74 30.95 -20.81 19.10
CA ASP A 74 31.23 -20.05 20.33
C ASP A 74 31.19 -20.94 21.60
N GLY A 75 30.82 -22.22 21.47
CA GLY A 75 30.81 -23.20 22.55
C GLY A 75 29.57 -23.14 23.45
N GLU A 76 28.56 -22.32 23.10
CA GLU A 76 27.33 -22.17 23.88
C GLU A 76 26.33 -23.32 23.68
N LEU A 77 26.43 -24.05 22.56
CA LEU A 77 25.64 -25.24 22.26
C LEU A 77 26.49 -26.40 21.75
N THR A 78 26.14 -27.61 22.17
CA THR A 78 26.60 -28.83 21.50
C THR A 78 25.74 -29.15 20.28
N ARG A 79 26.30 -29.87 19.30
CA ARG A 79 25.56 -30.44 18.15
C ARG A 79 24.21 -31.06 18.54
N LYS A 80 24.19 -31.87 19.60
CA LYS A 80 22.99 -32.56 20.08
C LYS A 80 21.92 -31.57 20.58
N GLN A 81 22.32 -30.58 21.38
CA GLN A 81 21.39 -29.56 21.87
C GLN A 81 20.84 -28.70 20.73
N ARG A 82 21.69 -28.42 19.74
CA ARG A 82 21.32 -27.66 18.56
C ARG A 82 20.29 -28.40 17.69
N ASP A 83 20.47 -29.70 17.47
CA ASP A 83 19.52 -30.51 16.70
C ASP A 83 18.16 -30.63 17.43
N GLN A 84 18.19 -30.75 18.76
CA GLN A 84 16.97 -30.69 19.59
C GLN A 84 16.28 -29.33 19.48
N LEU A 85 17.05 -28.24 19.44
CA LEU A 85 16.51 -26.89 19.28
C LEU A 85 15.82 -26.72 17.93
N LEU A 86 16.47 -27.15 16.85
CA LEU A 86 15.91 -27.14 15.49
C LEU A 86 14.56 -27.87 15.44
N ALA A 87 14.51 -29.09 15.99
CA ALA A 87 13.27 -29.87 16.03
C ALA A 87 12.15 -29.17 16.80
N ALA A 88 12.48 -28.49 17.91
CA ALA A 88 11.50 -27.79 18.75
C ALA A 88 10.83 -26.58 18.07
N MET A 89 11.40 -26.06 16.98
CA MET A 89 10.85 -24.90 16.26
C MET A 89 9.94 -25.27 15.08
N THR A 90 9.76 -26.56 14.79
CA THR A 90 9.06 -27.05 13.59
C THR A 90 7.68 -26.41 13.42
N ASP A 91 6.85 -26.42 14.46
CA ASP A 91 5.48 -25.90 14.38
C ASP A 91 5.44 -24.38 14.18
N GLU A 92 6.37 -23.65 14.79
CA GLU A 92 6.45 -22.20 14.64
C GLU A 92 6.96 -21.82 13.24
N VAL A 93 7.96 -22.53 12.70
CA VAL A 93 8.42 -22.34 11.32
C VAL A 93 7.28 -22.63 10.34
N ALA A 94 6.52 -23.71 10.54
CA ALA A 94 5.35 -23.99 9.70
C ALA A 94 4.31 -22.86 9.74
N ALA A 95 4.06 -22.27 10.92
CA ALA A 95 3.15 -21.14 11.05
C ALA A 95 3.64 -19.88 10.33
N LEU A 96 4.94 -19.57 10.41
CA LEU A 96 5.56 -18.44 9.70
C LEU A 96 5.44 -18.61 8.19
N VAL A 97 5.75 -19.79 7.68
CA VAL A 97 5.65 -20.14 6.25
C VAL A 97 4.21 -20.03 5.76
N LEU A 98 3.25 -20.61 6.49
CA LEU A 98 1.83 -20.51 6.12
C LEU A 98 1.35 -19.06 6.10
N HIS A 99 1.81 -18.22 7.02
CA HIS A 99 1.45 -16.81 7.05
C HIS A 99 1.92 -16.07 5.79
N ASP A 100 3.17 -16.26 5.34
CA ASP A 100 3.67 -15.62 4.12
C ASP A 100 2.90 -16.08 2.88
N ASN A 101 2.63 -17.38 2.76
CA ASN A 101 1.88 -17.96 1.65
C ASN A 101 0.42 -17.43 1.58
N ILE A 102 -0.23 -17.25 2.73
CA ILE A 102 -1.57 -16.64 2.80
C ILE A 102 -1.52 -15.19 2.31
N GLN A 103 -0.56 -14.39 2.75
CA GLN A 103 -0.46 -12.99 2.33
C GLN A 103 -0.16 -12.86 0.82
N GLN A 104 0.68 -13.74 0.27
CA GLN A 104 1.00 -13.75 -1.15
C GLN A 104 -0.23 -14.05 -2.03
N THR A 105 -1.05 -15.02 -1.64
CA THR A 105 -2.31 -15.31 -2.36
C THR A 105 -3.37 -14.22 -2.15
N GLN A 106 -3.40 -13.60 -0.97
CA GLN A 106 -4.29 -12.48 -0.67
C GLN A 106 -4.04 -11.29 -1.60
N ILE A 107 -2.78 -10.85 -1.79
CA ILE A 107 -2.50 -9.72 -2.67
C ILE A 107 -2.87 -10.02 -4.13
N LEU A 108 -2.68 -11.26 -4.59
CA LEU A 108 -3.09 -11.69 -5.92
C LEU A 108 -4.62 -11.58 -6.09
N SER A 109 -5.40 -11.95 -5.08
CA SER A 109 -6.86 -11.76 -5.05
C SER A 109 -7.25 -10.29 -5.13
N VAL A 110 -6.59 -9.41 -4.37
CA VAL A 110 -6.84 -7.96 -4.39
C VAL A 110 -6.50 -7.35 -5.75
N MET A 111 -5.36 -7.74 -6.34
CA MET A 111 -4.96 -7.30 -7.68
C MET A 111 -5.94 -7.78 -8.75
N ALA A 112 -6.37 -9.04 -8.69
CA ALA A 112 -7.35 -9.62 -9.60
C ALA A 112 -8.73 -8.95 -9.48
N ALA A 113 -9.13 -8.50 -8.29
CA ALA A 113 -10.38 -7.76 -8.10
C ALA A 113 -10.34 -6.36 -8.74
N ARG A 114 -9.16 -5.73 -8.81
CA ARG A 114 -8.94 -4.43 -9.46
C ARG A 114 -8.73 -4.56 -10.98
N ASN A 115 -8.34 -5.74 -11.44
CA ASN A 115 -8.27 -6.20 -12.83
C ASN A 115 -7.83 -5.12 -13.83
N ALA A 116 -8.73 -4.73 -14.74
CA ALA A 116 -8.48 -3.79 -15.83
C ALA A 116 -7.93 -2.42 -15.38
N SER A 117 -8.24 -1.97 -14.15
CA SER A 117 -7.71 -0.70 -13.64
C SER A 117 -6.19 -0.71 -13.42
N LEU A 118 -5.59 -1.89 -13.28
CA LEU A 118 -4.14 -2.07 -13.12
C LEU A 118 -3.42 -2.38 -14.43
N LEU A 119 -4.14 -2.73 -15.50
CA LEU A 119 -3.51 -3.25 -16.72
C LEU A 119 -2.50 -2.27 -17.34
N ASP A 120 -2.81 -0.97 -17.27
CA ASP A 120 -1.95 0.09 -17.79
C ASP A 120 -0.59 0.15 -17.07
N GLU A 121 -0.61 0.15 -15.73
CA GLU A 121 0.62 0.17 -14.92
C GLU A 121 1.38 -1.16 -15.02
N GLN A 122 0.67 -2.29 -15.10
CA GLN A 122 1.28 -3.61 -15.32
C GLN A 122 1.96 -3.69 -16.69
N THR A 123 1.35 -3.13 -17.72
CA THR A 123 1.93 -3.05 -19.08
C THR A 123 3.23 -2.25 -19.08
N ARG A 124 3.24 -1.07 -18.45
CA ARG A 124 4.47 -0.27 -18.30
C ARG A 124 5.53 -1.02 -17.50
N TYR A 125 5.14 -1.70 -16.43
CA TYR A 125 6.08 -2.43 -15.62
C TYR A 125 6.72 -3.61 -16.36
N MET A 126 5.93 -4.39 -17.11
CA MET A 126 6.48 -5.44 -17.99
C MET A 126 7.47 -4.87 -19.01
N ARG A 127 7.13 -3.75 -19.67
CA ARG A 127 8.06 -3.07 -20.59
C ARG A 127 9.33 -2.57 -19.90
N HIS A 128 9.22 -2.09 -18.66
CA HIS A 128 10.38 -1.70 -17.86
C HIS A 128 11.29 -2.91 -17.61
N LEU A 129 10.74 -4.02 -17.16
CA LEU A 129 11.48 -5.26 -16.91
C LEU A 129 12.12 -5.83 -18.19
N GLU A 130 11.46 -5.74 -19.34
CA GLU A 130 12.05 -6.11 -20.64
C GLU A 130 13.22 -5.19 -21.00
N LYS A 131 13.04 -3.87 -20.84
CA LYS A 131 14.08 -2.88 -21.12
C LYS A 131 15.32 -3.05 -20.24
N THR A 132 15.16 -3.49 -18.99
CA THR A 132 16.25 -3.78 -18.06
C THR A 132 16.81 -5.20 -18.21
N GLY A 133 16.30 -5.99 -19.16
CA GLY A 133 16.76 -7.36 -19.43
C GLY A 133 16.36 -8.37 -18.36
N ARG A 134 15.40 -8.01 -17.49
CA ARG A 134 14.89 -8.86 -16.41
C ARG A 134 13.82 -9.82 -16.90
N LEU A 135 12.94 -9.38 -17.81
CA LEU A 135 11.79 -10.15 -18.27
C LEU A 135 11.89 -10.45 -19.76
N ASN A 136 11.46 -11.66 -20.14
CA ASN A 136 11.10 -11.99 -21.51
C ASN A 136 9.66 -12.50 -21.51
N ARG A 137 8.70 -11.67 -21.94
CA ARG A 137 7.27 -12.00 -21.88
C ARG A 137 6.91 -13.28 -22.64
N ALA A 138 7.56 -13.55 -23.77
CA ALA A 138 7.29 -14.73 -24.56
C ALA A 138 7.71 -16.04 -23.85
N LEU A 139 8.81 -16.01 -23.08
CA LEU A 139 9.24 -17.16 -22.28
C LEU A 139 8.31 -17.41 -21.09
N GLU A 140 7.73 -16.35 -20.54
CA GLU A 140 6.82 -16.40 -19.39
C GLU A 140 5.34 -16.53 -19.79
N PHE A 141 5.05 -16.61 -21.10
CA PHE A 141 3.69 -16.66 -21.65
C PHE A 141 2.82 -15.49 -21.18
N LEU A 142 3.42 -14.31 -21.03
CA LEU A 142 2.73 -13.05 -20.77
C LEU A 142 2.27 -12.41 -22.10
N PRO A 143 1.15 -11.68 -22.09
CA PRO A 143 0.58 -11.08 -23.30
C PRO A 143 1.50 -10.03 -23.91
N ASP A 144 1.55 -10.01 -25.24
CA ASP A 144 2.23 -8.97 -26.00
C ASP A 144 1.43 -7.66 -26.03
N ASP A 145 1.96 -6.65 -26.71
CA ASP A 145 1.34 -5.32 -26.75
C ASP A 145 0.01 -5.29 -27.51
N GLU A 146 -0.19 -6.18 -28.50
CA GLU A 146 -1.45 -6.29 -29.25
C GLU A 146 -2.52 -6.92 -28.37
N GLU A 147 -2.22 -8.05 -27.73
CA GLU A 147 -3.14 -8.72 -26.81
C GLU A 147 -3.49 -7.83 -25.60
N LEU A 148 -2.54 -7.08 -25.06
CA LEU A 148 -2.79 -6.12 -23.97
C LEU A 148 -3.75 -5.00 -24.42
N ALA A 149 -3.63 -4.52 -25.65
CA ALA A 149 -4.52 -3.50 -26.20
C ALA A 149 -5.96 -4.05 -26.37
N GLU A 150 -6.10 -5.27 -26.87
CA GLU A 150 -7.39 -5.96 -26.99
C GLU A 150 -8.06 -6.16 -25.63
N ARG A 151 -7.31 -6.68 -24.63
CA ARG A 151 -7.81 -6.85 -23.27
C ARG A 151 -8.28 -5.53 -22.66
N ARG A 152 -7.52 -4.45 -22.87
CA ARG A 152 -7.90 -3.11 -22.42
C ARG A 152 -9.22 -2.67 -23.03
N ALA A 153 -9.38 -2.82 -24.35
CA ALA A 153 -10.62 -2.47 -25.05
C ALA A 153 -11.82 -3.31 -24.57
N ALA A 154 -11.58 -4.54 -24.13
CA ALA A 154 -12.59 -5.44 -23.56
C ALA A 154 -12.84 -5.23 -22.05
N GLY A 155 -12.15 -4.30 -21.38
CA GLY A 155 -12.25 -4.11 -19.93
C GLY A 155 -11.71 -5.29 -19.12
N GLN A 156 -10.77 -6.04 -19.68
CA GLN A 156 -10.10 -7.19 -19.08
C GLN A 156 -8.69 -6.81 -18.62
N GLY A 157 -8.12 -7.56 -17.68
CA GLY A 157 -6.74 -7.40 -17.23
C GLY A 157 -5.97 -8.73 -17.27
N LEU A 158 -4.94 -8.84 -16.44
CA LEU A 158 -4.16 -10.07 -16.30
C LEU A 158 -4.92 -11.10 -15.45
N THR A 159 -4.77 -12.37 -15.82
CA THR A 159 -5.26 -13.53 -15.08
C THR A 159 -4.39 -13.81 -13.85
N LEU A 160 -4.90 -14.60 -12.90
CA LEU A 160 -4.14 -14.97 -11.69
C LEU A 160 -2.77 -15.62 -11.98
N PRO A 161 -2.62 -16.55 -12.95
CA PRO A 161 -1.30 -17.07 -13.32
C PRO A 161 -0.34 -16.01 -13.86
N GLU A 162 -0.84 -15.05 -14.64
CA GLU A 162 -0.01 -13.95 -15.18
C GLU A 162 0.38 -12.95 -14.08
N LEU A 163 -0.54 -12.66 -13.16
CA LEU A 163 -0.26 -11.85 -11.97
C LEU A 163 0.78 -12.51 -11.06
N SER A 164 0.73 -13.84 -10.93
CA SER A 164 1.69 -14.62 -10.14
C SER A 164 3.12 -14.47 -10.67
N VAL A 165 3.29 -14.53 -12.00
CA VAL A 165 4.57 -14.27 -12.67
C VAL A 165 5.04 -12.84 -12.37
N LEU A 166 4.18 -11.84 -12.59
CA LEU A 166 4.55 -10.44 -12.40
C LEU A 166 4.91 -10.12 -10.93
N LEU A 167 4.26 -10.77 -9.97
CA LEU A 167 4.58 -10.66 -8.54
C LEU A 167 5.98 -11.18 -8.23
N ALA A 168 6.36 -12.32 -8.79
CA ALA A 168 7.69 -12.91 -8.61
C ALA A 168 8.79 -12.00 -9.19
N TYR A 169 8.61 -11.51 -10.42
CA TYR A 169 9.55 -10.58 -11.04
C TYR A 169 9.70 -9.27 -10.26
N SER A 170 8.63 -8.79 -9.62
CA SER A 170 8.68 -7.62 -8.74
C SER A 170 9.57 -7.82 -7.52
N LYS A 171 9.47 -8.99 -6.88
CA LYS A 171 10.34 -9.36 -5.75
C LYS A 171 11.81 -9.37 -6.18
N ILE A 172 12.11 -9.98 -7.33
CA ILE A 172 13.48 -10.09 -7.87
C ILE A 172 14.07 -8.72 -8.20
N ASP A 173 13.31 -7.88 -8.91
CA ASP A 173 13.75 -6.55 -9.33
C ASP A 173 14.04 -5.64 -8.12
N LEU A 174 13.16 -5.66 -7.11
CA LEU A 174 13.36 -4.89 -5.89
C LEU A 174 14.49 -5.42 -5.01
N TYR A 175 14.75 -6.73 -5.02
CA TYR A 175 15.77 -7.35 -4.17
C TYR A 175 17.16 -6.75 -4.45
N ASP A 176 17.58 -6.77 -5.72
CA ASP A 176 18.88 -6.24 -6.10
C ASP A 176 19.02 -4.75 -5.77
N ALA A 177 17.94 -3.98 -5.97
CA ALA A 177 17.92 -2.55 -5.67
C ALA A 177 17.95 -2.27 -4.16
N ALA A 178 17.29 -3.09 -3.34
CA ALA A 178 17.30 -2.97 -1.89
C ALA A 178 18.66 -3.34 -1.31
N ILE A 179 19.27 -4.44 -1.79
CA ILE A 179 20.63 -4.88 -1.42
C ILE A 179 21.70 -3.89 -1.88
N ALA A 180 21.43 -3.02 -2.85
CA ALA A 180 22.34 -1.94 -3.22
C ALA A 180 22.13 -0.63 -2.40
N SER A 181 21.07 -0.56 -1.58
CA SER A 181 20.66 0.66 -0.86
C SER A 181 21.05 0.66 0.62
N ASP A 182 20.88 1.78 1.32
CA ASP A 182 21.09 1.87 2.77
C ASP A 182 19.85 1.47 3.61
N ALA A 183 18.78 0.97 2.98
CA ALA A 183 17.55 0.62 3.67
C ALA A 183 17.73 -0.52 4.70
N PRO A 184 18.44 -1.63 4.40
CA PRO A 184 18.66 -2.70 5.39
C PRO A 184 19.47 -2.31 6.64
N GLU A 185 20.19 -1.19 6.60
CA GLU A 185 20.97 -0.66 7.72
C GLU A 185 20.11 0.13 8.70
N ASP A 186 18.98 0.67 8.24
CA ASP A 186 18.09 1.44 9.10
C ASP A 186 17.52 0.54 10.22
N PRO A 187 17.59 0.95 11.50
CA PRO A 187 17.12 0.13 12.61
C PRO A 187 15.62 -0.25 12.55
N ARG A 188 14.76 0.60 11.98
CA ARG A 188 13.32 0.33 11.85
C ARG A 188 13.07 -0.67 10.73
N VAL A 189 13.74 -0.53 9.60
CA VAL A 189 13.67 -1.52 8.51
C VAL A 189 14.25 -2.86 8.97
N GLY A 190 15.42 -2.82 9.62
CA GLY A 190 16.13 -3.99 10.12
C GLY A 190 15.46 -4.71 11.28
N ALA A 191 14.43 -4.12 11.91
CA ALA A 191 13.65 -4.77 12.96
C ALA A 191 13.00 -6.09 12.50
N VAL A 192 12.73 -6.22 11.19
CA VAL A 192 12.18 -7.43 10.59
C VAL A 192 13.11 -8.64 10.72
N LEU A 193 14.43 -8.41 10.86
CA LEU A 193 15.40 -9.50 11.07
C LEU A 193 15.09 -10.28 12.32
N THR A 194 14.70 -9.60 13.39
CA THR A 194 14.37 -10.26 14.65
C THR A 194 13.10 -11.07 14.48
N SER A 195 12.03 -10.49 13.89
CA SER A 195 10.75 -11.19 13.72
C SER A 195 10.81 -12.38 12.77
N TYR A 196 11.75 -12.39 11.82
CA TYR A 196 12.01 -13.52 10.91
C TYR A 196 12.32 -14.83 11.65
N PHE A 197 13.07 -14.76 12.76
CA PHE A 197 13.45 -15.96 13.50
C PHE A 197 12.32 -16.42 14.46
N PRO A 198 12.18 -17.74 14.69
CA PRO A 198 11.27 -18.29 15.69
C PRO A 198 11.55 -17.72 17.09
N THR A 199 10.51 -17.60 17.92
CA THR A 199 10.53 -17.02 19.27
C THR A 199 11.65 -17.59 20.12
N LEU A 200 11.87 -18.90 20.05
CA LEU A 200 12.91 -19.59 20.80
C LEU A 200 14.33 -19.10 20.47
N VAL A 201 14.59 -18.71 19.21
CA VAL A 201 15.89 -18.14 18.79
C VAL A 201 15.96 -16.67 19.17
N ARG A 202 14.87 -15.92 19.01
CA ARG A 202 14.78 -14.49 19.37
C ARG A 202 15.12 -14.25 20.83
N GLU A 203 14.54 -15.05 21.72
CA GLU A 203 14.73 -14.89 23.16
C GLU A 203 16.11 -15.34 23.64
N ARG A 204 16.64 -16.42 23.05
CA ARG A 204 17.90 -17.02 23.51
C ARG A 204 19.15 -16.40 22.89
N PHE A 205 19.08 -15.96 21.63
CA PHE A 205 20.26 -15.55 20.86
C PHE A 205 20.11 -14.18 20.16
N PRO A 206 19.57 -13.13 20.83
CA PRO A 206 19.33 -11.83 20.18
C PRO A 206 20.62 -11.17 19.66
N THR A 207 21.74 -11.36 20.37
CA THR A 207 23.05 -10.83 19.97
C THR A 207 23.60 -11.54 18.72
N VAL A 208 23.31 -12.83 18.55
CA VAL A 208 23.75 -13.61 17.39
C VAL A 208 22.90 -13.28 16.16
N ILE A 209 21.59 -13.07 16.33
CA ILE A 209 20.71 -12.55 15.27
C ILE A 209 21.28 -11.24 14.70
N ALA A 210 21.67 -10.30 15.56
CA ALA A 210 22.17 -8.99 15.13
C ALA A 210 23.44 -9.06 14.26
N ARG A 211 24.26 -10.11 14.42
CA ARG A 211 25.48 -10.35 13.63
C ARG A 211 25.33 -11.49 12.61
N HIS A 212 24.10 -11.87 12.26
CA HIS A 212 23.86 -12.93 11.27
C HIS A 212 24.58 -12.60 9.95
N PRO A 213 25.35 -13.54 9.35
CA PRO A 213 26.12 -13.28 8.14
C PRO A 213 25.28 -12.81 6.95
N LEU A 214 24.04 -13.32 6.85
CA LEU A 214 23.07 -12.96 5.81
C LEU A 214 22.04 -11.92 6.30
N ARG A 215 22.39 -11.11 7.31
CA ARG A 215 21.45 -10.14 7.90
C ARG A 215 20.82 -9.24 6.83
N ARG A 216 21.63 -8.73 5.90
CA ARG A 216 21.19 -7.77 4.88
C ARG A 216 20.24 -8.43 3.88
N GLU A 217 20.56 -9.65 3.46
CA GLU A 217 19.80 -10.49 2.55
C GLU A 217 18.45 -10.89 3.14
N ILE A 218 18.42 -11.30 4.42
CA ILE A 218 17.18 -11.63 5.13
C ILE A 218 16.31 -10.39 5.26
N ILE A 219 16.87 -9.25 5.70
CA ILE A 219 16.11 -8.00 5.85
C ILE A 219 15.49 -7.57 4.52
N ALA A 220 16.27 -7.55 3.44
CA ALA A 220 15.79 -7.15 2.12
C ALA A 220 14.65 -8.06 1.65
N THR A 221 14.82 -9.39 1.75
CA THR A 221 13.79 -10.36 1.37
C THR A 221 12.51 -10.15 2.16
N CYS A 222 12.61 -10.04 3.49
CA CYS A 222 11.45 -9.91 4.35
C CYS A 222 10.69 -8.60 4.10
N VAL A 223 11.39 -7.45 4.07
CA VAL A 223 10.70 -6.15 3.88
C VAL A 223 10.08 -6.02 2.49
N ILE A 224 10.70 -6.62 1.46
CA ILE A 224 10.14 -6.65 0.11
C ILE A 224 8.89 -7.53 0.07
N ASN A 225 8.93 -8.73 0.67
CA ASN A 225 7.75 -9.59 0.77
C ASN A 225 6.63 -8.90 1.56
N GLU A 226 6.93 -8.33 2.72
CA GLU A 226 5.96 -7.58 3.54
C GLU A 226 5.34 -6.41 2.77
N MET A 227 6.11 -5.71 1.93
CA MET A 227 5.59 -4.63 1.09
C MET A 227 4.74 -5.19 -0.05
N ILE A 228 5.32 -6.03 -0.90
CA ILE A 228 4.66 -6.55 -2.10
C ILE A 228 3.38 -7.29 -1.73
N ASN A 229 3.38 -8.09 -0.67
CA ASN A 229 2.21 -8.84 -0.21
C ASN A 229 1.09 -7.94 0.36
N ARG A 230 1.31 -6.63 0.49
CA ARG A 230 0.31 -5.66 0.96
C ARG A 230 -0.10 -4.64 -0.08
N VAL A 231 0.81 -4.23 -0.96
CA VAL A 231 0.56 -3.13 -1.91
C VAL A 231 0.64 -3.52 -3.39
N GLY A 232 1.10 -4.73 -3.70
CA GLY A 232 1.11 -5.31 -5.05
C GLY A 232 2.40 -5.06 -5.85
N SER A 233 2.51 -5.77 -6.97
CA SER A 233 3.75 -5.90 -7.76
C SER A 233 4.24 -4.61 -8.43
N THR A 234 3.34 -3.70 -8.75
CA THR A 234 3.63 -2.46 -9.50
C THR A 234 3.88 -1.25 -8.59
N PHE A 235 3.67 -1.40 -7.28
CA PHE A 235 3.64 -0.27 -6.34
C PHE A 235 4.93 0.54 -6.32
N ALA A 236 6.07 -0.13 -6.12
CA ALA A 236 7.35 0.53 -6.00
C ALA A 236 7.81 1.15 -7.32
N PHE A 237 7.58 0.44 -8.44
CA PHE A 237 7.85 0.94 -9.78
C PHE A 237 7.07 2.23 -10.06
N ARG A 238 5.75 2.25 -9.80
CA ARG A 238 4.91 3.43 -10.03
C ARG A 238 5.38 4.62 -9.20
N LEU A 239 5.68 4.42 -7.93
CA LEU A 239 6.18 5.50 -7.07
C LEU A 239 7.53 6.04 -7.55
N ALA A 240 8.42 5.16 -8.01
CA ALA A 240 9.69 5.56 -8.60
C ALA A 240 9.50 6.38 -9.89
N GLU A 241 8.56 6.01 -10.77
CA GLU A 241 8.21 6.81 -11.96
C GLU A 241 7.70 8.20 -11.58
N GLU A 242 6.87 8.30 -10.53
CA GLU A 242 6.20 9.54 -10.12
C GLU A 242 7.09 10.52 -9.35
N THR A 243 8.02 10.00 -8.54
CA THR A 243 8.82 10.83 -7.62
C THR A 243 10.31 10.81 -7.92
N GLY A 244 10.78 9.93 -8.81
CA GLY A 244 12.21 9.70 -9.05
C GLY A 244 12.95 9.04 -7.87
N ALA A 245 12.21 8.45 -6.92
CA ALA A 245 12.79 7.84 -5.73
C ALA A 245 13.45 6.49 -6.04
N THR A 246 14.47 6.13 -5.26
CA THR A 246 15.10 4.81 -5.32
C THR A 246 14.27 3.75 -4.57
N ALA A 247 14.49 2.47 -4.86
CA ALA A 247 13.83 1.37 -4.15
C ALA A 247 14.04 1.44 -2.63
N GLY A 248 15.26 1.79 -2.18
CA GLY A 248 15.56 1.98 -0.75
C GLY A 248 14.72 3.08 -0.11
N GLN A 249 14.52 4.22 -0.79
CA GLN A 249 13.65 5.29 -0.31
C GLN A 249 12.18 4.86 -0.25
N VAL A 250 11.70 4.12 -1.26
CA VAL A 250 10.35 3.56 -1.28
C VAL A 250 10.14 2.61 -0.09
N LEU A 251 11.10 1.72 0.18
CA LEU A 251 11.04 0.80 1.32
C LEU A 251 10.99 1.55 2.65
N LYS A 252 11.88 2.55 2.86
CA LYS A 252 11.87 3.38 4.07
C LYS A 252 10.54 4.10 4.27
N ALA A 253 10.02 4.72 3.21
CA ALA A 253 8.73 5.42 3.25
C ALA A 253 7.55 4.47 3.50
N TYR A 254 7.60 3.25 2.95
CA TYR A 254 6.62 2.19 3.24
C TYR A 254 6.64 1.79 4.71
N VAL A 255 7.83 1.51 5.28
CA VAL A 255 7.95 1.15 6.71
C VAL A 255 7.42 2.25 7.61
N VAL A 256 7.76 3.51 7.34
CA VAL A 256 7.20 4.65 8.11
C VAL A 256 5.68 4.69 8.01
N THR A 257 5.13 4.53 6.81
CA THR A 257 3.69 4.57 6.59
C THR A 257 2.98 3.42 7.32
N ARG A 258 3.50 2.20 7.21
CA ARG A 258 2.97 1.02 7.89
C ARG A 258 2.91 1.22 9.40
N ASP A 259 4.02 1.69 9.98
CA ASP A 259 4.15 1.82 11.42
C ASP A 259 3.35 3.02 11.96
N ALA A 260 3.40 4.18 11.29
CA ALA A 260 2.69 5.39 11.73
C ALA A 260 1.17 5.22 11.75
N TYR A 261 0.61 4.49 10.77
CA TYR A 261 -0.83 4.19 10.72
C TYR A 261 -1.22 2.89 11.43
N ARG A 262 -0.25 2.17 12.02
CA ARG A 262 -0.46 0.83 12.63
C ARG A 262 -1.19 -0.12 11.67
N LEU A 263 -0.77 -0.14 10.41
CA LEU A 263 -1.45 -0.90 9.35
C LEU A 263 -1.43 -2.40 9.61
N THR A 264 -0.39 -2.93 10.27
CA THR A 264 -0.32 -4.34 10.65
C THR A 264 -1.53 -4.79 11.46
N GLU A 265 -1.96 -3.99 12.44
CA GLU A 265 -3.13 -4.31 13.26
C GLU A 265 -4.42 -4.21 12.44
N LEU A 266 -4.53 -3.21 11.56
CA LEU A 266 -5.69 -3.07 10.69
C LEU A 266 -5.80 -4.26 9.72
N TRP A 267 -4.68 -4.72 9.17
CA TRP A 267 -4.67 -5.89 8.31
C TRP A 267 -5.10 -7.15 9.06
N GLN A 268 -4.63 -7.34 10.31
CA GLN A 268 -5.06 -8.44 11.16
C GLN A 268 -6.58 -8.38 11.44
N ASP A 269 -7.13 -7.19 11.71
CA ASP A 269 -8.58 -7.01 11.91
C ASP A 269 -9.37 -7.37 10.63
N ILE A 270 -8.87 -6.99 9.45
CA ILE A 270 -9.50 -7.32 8.17
C ILE A 270 -9.36 -8.82 7.87
N GLU A 271 -8.19 -9.42 8.12
CA GLU A 271 -7.92 -10.85 7.95
C GLU A 271 -8.84 -11.70 8.83
N ALA A 272 -9.09 -11.26 10.07
CA ALA A 272 -9.96 -11.94 11.02
C ALA A 272 -11.43 -12.00 10.57
N LEU A 273 -11.85 -11.19 9.60
CA LEU A 273 -13.17 -11.33 8.97
C LEU A 273 -13.30 -12.68 8.25
N ASP A 274 -12.22 -13.13 7.59
CA ASP A 274 -12.13 -14.39 6.86
C ASP A 274 -13.44 -14.77 6.14
N THR A 275 -14.02 -15.94 6.44
CA THR A 275 -15.25 -16.46 5.83
C THR A 275 -16.54 -15.80 6.34
N SER A 276 -16.45 -14.85 7.26
CA SER A 276 -17.60 -14.11 7.82
C SER A 276 -18.16 -13.07 6.85
N VAL A 277 -17.37 -12.65 5.86
CA VAL A 277 -17.78 -11.69 4.83
C VAL A 277 -17.45 -12.21 3.42
N PRO A 278 -18.12 -11.71 2.37
CA PRO A 278 -17.73 -12.04 1.01
C PRO A 278 -16.28 -11.60 0.72
N ALA A 279 -15.49 -12.44 0.05
CA ALA A 279 -14.10 -12.11 -0.32
C ALA A 279 -13.98 -10.79 -1.11
N ALA A 280 -14.97 -10.45 -1.94
CA ALA A 280 -15.02 -9.17 -2.65
C ALA A 280 -15.07 -7.95 -1.71
N LEU A 281 -15.78 -8.08 -0.59
CA LEU A 281 -15.83 -7.05 0.44
C LEU A 281 -14.47 -6.92 1.14
N GLN A 282 -13.88 -8.06 1.54
CA GLN A 282 -12.55 -8.06 2.16
C GLN A 282 -11.48 -7.44 1.24
N ASN A 283 -11.52 -7.74 -0.06
CA ASN A 283 -10.67 -7.12 -1.08
C ASN A 283 -10.88 -5.59 -1.16
N THR A 284 -12.11 -5.12 -0.98
CA THR A 284 -12.43 -3.68 -0.94
C THR A 284 -11.77 -3.00 0.26
N LEU A 285 -11.81 -3.64 1.44
CA LEU A 285 -11.17 -3.13 2.66
C LEU A 285 -9.64 -3.05 2.49
N PHE A 286 -9.00 -4.08 1.93
CA PHE A 286 -7.57 -4.03 1.61
C PHE A 286 -7.25 -2.92 0.61
N ALA A 287 -8.08 -2.73 -0.40
CA ALA A 287 -7.88 -1.66 -1.38
C ALA A 287 -7.91 -0.26 -0.75
N GLU A 288 -8.67 -0.03 0.33
CA GLU A 288 -8.59 1.23 1.10
C GLU A 288 -7.22 1.40 1.77
N THR A 289 -6.67 0.33 2.36
CA THR A 289 -5.32 0.39 2.96
C THR A 289 -4.24 0.67 1.91
N ILE A 290 -4.36 0.09 0.71
CA ILE A 290 -3.43 0.34 -0.42
C ILE A 290 -3.53 1.80 -0.88
N ARG A 291 -4.74 2.37 -0.94
CA ARG A 291 -4.95 3.78 -1.31
C ARG A 291 -4.28 4.71 -0.31
N LEU A 292 -4.46 4.47 0.99
CA LEU A 292 -3.78 5.23 2.03
C LEU A 292 -2.27 5.09 1.91
N ALA A 293 -1.77 3.84 1.83
CA ALA A 293 -0.34 3.56 1.75
C ALA A 293 0.32 4.25 0.55
N ALA A 294 -0.27 4.17 -0.65
CA ALA A 294 0.26 4.83 -1.84
C ALA A 294 0.39 6.34 -1.66
N ARG A 295 -0.64 6.98 -1.06
CA ARG A 295 -0.67 8.43 -0.88
C ARG A 295 0.34 8.88 0.18
N SER A 296 0.38 8.19 1.32
CA SER A 296 1.29 8.48 2.43
C SER A 296 2.75 8.22 2.05
N VAL A 297 3.06 7.12 1.36
CA VAL A 297 4.40 6.84 0.87
C VAL A 297 4.85 7.95 -0.09
N ARG A 298 4.01 8.35 -1.06
CA ARG A 298 4.33 9.45 -1.96
C ARG A 298 4.56 10.77 -1.21
N TRP A 299 3.76 11.05 -0.18
CA TRP A 299 3.92 12.23 0.67
C TRP A 299 5.30 12.29 1.34
N PHE A 300 5.77 11.16 1.87
CA PHE A 300 7.11 11.04 2.46
C PHE A 300 8.23 11.11 1.42
N LEU A 301 8.04 10.50 0.24
CA LEU A 301 9.04 10.56 -0.84
C LEU A 301 9.28 11.98 -1.37
N ARG A 302 8.25 12.83 -1.35
CA ARG A 302 8.37 14.26 -1.68
C ARG A 302 8.99 15.09 -0.55
N ARG A 303 9.16 14.52 0.64
CA ARG A 303 9.73 15.15 1.83
C ARG A 303 10.83 14.27 2.42
N PRO A 304 11.93 14.05 1.68
CA PRO A 304 12.93 13.04 2.01
C PRO A 304 13.62 13.26 3.36
N THR A 305 13.55 14.46 3.95
CA THR A 305 14.05 14.74 5.29
C THR A 305 13.42 13.86 6.38
N HIS A 306 12.16 13.45 6.20
CA HIS A 306 11.48 12.52 7.11
C HIS A 306 12.01 11.08 7.00
N LEU A 307 12.81 10.76 5.97
CA LEU A 307 13.40 9.43 5.77
C LEU A 307 14.84 9.31 6.32
N ASN A 308 15.34 10.35 7.00
CA ASN A 308 16.67 10.34 7.61
C ASN A 308 16.68 9.65 8.98
N ASP A 309 15.60 9.77 9.76
CA ASP A 309 15.42 9.12 11.06
C ASP A 309 14.00 8.53 11.14
N LEU A 310 13.88 7.26 10.76
CA LEU A 310 12.59 6.59 10.69
C LEU A 310 11.95 6.45 12.07
N ALA A 311 12.74 6.32 13.14
CA ALA A 311 12.20 6.14 14.49
C ALA A 311 11.53 7.41 15.00
N SER A 312 12.18 8.56 14.83
CA SER A 312 11.61 9.86 15.20
C SER A 312 10.41 10.23 14.33
N THR A 313 10.49 9.94 13.03
CA THR A 313 9.38 10.15 12.08
C THR A 313 8.17 9.32 12.48
N VAL A 314 8.33 8.01 12.70
CA VAL A 314 7.21 7.14 13.14
C VAL A 314 6.60 7.64 14.44
N ALA A 315 7.40 8.04 15.44
CA ALA A 315 6.87 8.56 16.69
C ALA A 315 6.02 9.83 16.47
N LEU A 316 6.54 10.81 15.74
CA LEU A 316 5.85 12.06 15.44
C LEU A 316 4.50 11.83 14.76
N PHE A 317 4.50 11.04 13.68
CA PHE A 317 3.29 10.85 12.88
C PHE A 317 2.31 9.87 13.53
N SER A 318 2.77 8.83 14.23
CA SER A 318 1.90 7.92 14.99
C SER A 318 1.14 8.64 16.09
N ASP A 319 1.79 9.53 16.83
CA ASP A 319 1.15 10.32 17.89
C ASP A 319 0.09 11.26 17.30
N ALA A 320 0.41 11.95 16.19
CA ALA A 320 -0.52 12.83 15.51
C ALA A 320 -1.74 12.07 14.93
N ILE A 321 -1.51 10.92 14.28
CA ILE A 321 -2.57 10.07 13.73
C ILE A 321 -3.48 9.55 14.86
N THR A 322 -2.90 9.10 15.97
CA THR A 322 -3.66 8.58 17.12
C THR A 322 -4.50 9.69 17.77
N GLY A 323 -3.90 10.85 18.03
CA GLY A 323 -4.60 12.01 18.59
C GLY A 323 -5.72 12.51 17.69
N LEU A 324 -5.46 12.57 16.37
CA LEU A 324 -6.46 12.96 15.40
C LEU A 324 -7.60 11.93 15.33
N SER A 325 -7.30 10.64 15.30
CA SER A 325 -8.31 9.58 15.27
C SER A 325 -9.23 9.61 16.49
N ALA A 326 -8.72 9.96 17.67
CA ALA A 326 -9.52 10.06 18.89
C ALA A 326 -10.43 11.30 18.94
N THR A 327 -10.17 12.30 18.11
CA THR A 327 -10.89 13.58 18.08
C THR A 327 -11.64 13.82 16.77
N LEU A 328 -11.49 12.94 15.78
CA LEU A 328 -12.06 13.05 14.44
C LEU A 328 -13.54 13.38 14.45
N ASP A 329 -14.31 12.67 15.28
CA ASP A 329 -15.74 12.90 15.43
C ASP A 329 -16.01 14.35 15.82
N ARG A 330 -15.19 15.02 16.64
CA ARG A 330 -15.45 16.41 17.05
C ARG A 330 -15.00 17.46 16.03
N LEU A 331 -14.19 17.06 15.06
CA LEU A 331 -13.61 17.96 14.04
C LEU A 331 -14.49 18.06 12.80
N PHE A 332 -15.37 17.10 12.57
CA PHE A 332 -16.34 17.17 11.48
C PHE A 332 -17.51 18.10 11.79
N GLN A 333 -17.83 18.92 10.81
CA GLN A 333 -19.11 19.61 10.70
C GLN A 333 -20.24 18.58 10.45
N ASP A 334 -21.50 18.99 10.66
CA ASP A 334 -22.64 18.05 10.71
C ASP A 334 -22.83 17.24 9.41
N ALA A 335 -22.58 17.85 8.24
CA ALA A 335 -22.72 17.17 6.95
C ALA A 335 -21.65 16.09 6.74
N GLU A 336 -20.40 16.39 7.09
CA GLU A 336 -19.26 15.49 7.01
C GLU A 336 -19.39 14.35 8.01
N ARG A 337 -19.89 14.65 9.22
CA ARG A 337 -20.20 13.64 10.24
C ARG A 337 -21.27 12.67 9.73
N GLY A 338 -22.35 13.19 9.15
CA GLY A 338 -23.41 12.36 8.55
C GLY A 338 -22.87 11.44 7.46
N ALA A 339 -22.10 11.99 6.51
CA ALA A 339 -21.49 11.19 5.44
C ALA A 339 -20.50 10.12 5.95
N PHE A 340 -19.76 10.43 7.03
CA PHE A 340 -18.87 9.48 7.69
C PHE A 340 -19.65 8.34 8.37
N ASP A 341 -20.70 8.68 9.13
CA ASP A 341 -21.54 7.70 9.82
C ASP A 341 -22.32 6.82 8.84
N ASP A 342 -22.81 7.39 7.72
CA ASP A 342 -23.47 6.64 6.65
C ASP A 342 -22.51 5.62 6.01
N ALA A 343 -21.29 6.05 5.66
CA ALA A 343 -20.28 5.16 5.07
C ALA A 343 -19.86 4.02 6.04
N ALA A 344 -19.76 4.32 7.34
CA ALA A 344 -19.50 3.29 8.35
C ALA A 344 -20.69 2.32 8.48
N THR A 345 -21.92 2.84 8.45
CA THR A 345 -23.15 2.07 8.52
C THR A 345 -23.28 1.11 7.33
N ASP A 346 -22.92 1.55 6.12
CA ASP A 346 -22.92 0.70 4.92
C ASP A 346 -22.03 -0.54 5.11
N TYR A 347 -20.82 -0.37 5.64
CA TYR A 347 -19.95 -1.50 5.96
C TYR A 347 -20.53 -2.42 7.04
N VAL A 348 -21.13 -1.84 8.09
CA VAL A 348 -21.77 -2.62 9.17
C VAL A 348 -22.93 -3.46 8.63
N GLN A 349 -23.75 -2.92 7.73
CA GLN A 349 -24.85 -3.64 7.10
C GLN A 349 -24.37 -4.82 6.23
N THR A 350 -23.13 -4.77 5.76
CA THR A 350 -22.49 -5.86 5.00
C THR A 350 -21.75 -6.89 5.85
N GLY A 351 -21.80 -6.76 7.18
CA GLY A 351 -21.25 -7.73 8.14
C GLY A 351 -19.89 -7.36 8.73
N VAL A 352 -19.36 -6.16 8.44
CA VAL A 352 -18.11 -5.67 9.03
C VAL A 352 -18.38 -5.16 10.46
N PRO A 353 -17.61 -5.57 11.49
CA PRO A 353 -17.77 -5.03 12.84
C PRO A 353 -17.62 -3.50 12.87
N GLU A 354 -18.46 -2.82 13.64
CA GLU A 354 -18.49 -1.34 13.70
C GLU A 354 -17.11 -0.70 13.98
N PRO A 355 -16.29 -1.20 14.94
CA PRO A 355 -14.97 -0.62 15.17
C PRO A 355 -14.07 -0.67 13.93
N LEU A 356 -14.13 -1.77 13.17
CA LEU A 356 -13.35 -1.93 11.94
C LEU A 356 -13.93 -1.06 10.81
N ALA A 357 -15.25 -1.01 10.66
CA ALA A 357 -15.92 -0.14 9.68
C ALA A 357 -15.52 1.33 9.87
N ARG A 358 -15.62 1.84 11.10
CA ARG A 358 -15.21 3.22 11.43
C ARG A 358 -13.71 3.44 11.19
N ARG A 359 -12.86 2.46 11.54
CA ARG A 359 -11.41 2.52 11.30
C ARG A 359 -11.04 2.56 9.81
N VAL A 360 -11.76 1.84 8.96
CA VAL A 360 -11.52 1.85 7.50
C VAL A 360 -11.99 3.16 6.87
N VAL A 361 -13.17 3.66 7.25
CA VAL A 361 -13.70 4.94 6.76
C VAL A 361 -12.81 6.11 7.20
N SER A 362 -12.20 6.04 8.38
CA SER A 362 -11.31 7.08 8.89
C SER A 362 -9.96 7.16 8.19
N LEU A 363 -9.54 6.16 7.40
CA LEU A 363 -8.26 6.21 6.69
C LEU A 363 -8.15 7.42 5.76
N LEU A 364 -9.24 7.77 5.08
CA LEU A 364 -9.27 8.91 4.16
C LEU A 364 -9.01 10.25 4.87
N PRO A 365 -9.76 10.65 5.91
CA PRO A 365 -9.47 11.88 6.62
C PRO A 365 -8.17 11.79 7.42
N LEU A 366 -7.77 10.62 7.95
CA LEU A 366 -6.50 10.46 8.67
C LEU A 366 -5.25 10.62 7.78
N TYR A 367 -5.40 10.65 6.46
CA TYR A 367 -4.32 11.09 5.58
C TYR A 367 -3.87 12.53 5.89
N SER A 368 -4.79 13.43 6.26
CA SER A 368 -4.44 14.83 6.56
C SER A 368 -3.57 14.98 7.82
N ALA A 369 -3.50 13.94 8.67
CA ALA A 369 -2.62 13.92 9.84
C ALA A 369 -1.15 14.20 9.47
N LEU A 370 -0.69 13.81 8.28
CA LEU A 370 0.68 14.06 7.84
C LEU A 370 0.94 15.57 7.67
N ASP A 371 0.07 16.26 6.93
CA ASP A 371 0.18 17.71 6.74
C ASP A 371 -0.05 18.45 8.08
N ILE A 372 -1.05 18.06 8.86
CA ILE A 372 -1.36 18.66 10.16
C ILE A 372 -0.18 18.54 11.14
N ALA A 373 0.45 17.36 11.23
CA ALA A 373 1.61 17.15 12.11
C ALA A 373 2.82 17.99 11.68
N GLU A 374 3.06 18.10 10.38
CA GLU A 374 4.14 18.93 9.84
C GLU A 374 3.89 20.42 10.14
N ILE A 375 2.67 20.90 9.94
CA ILE A 375 2.27 22.29 10.25
C ILE A 375 2.37 22.55 11.75
N ALA A 376 1.84 21.68 12.60
CA ALA A 376 1.89 21.82 14.06
C ALA A 376 3.32 22.03 14.57
N ARG A 377 4.28 21.31 14.00
CA ARG A 377 5.70 21.50 14.31
C ARG A 377 6.27 22.81 13.76
N GLN A 378 5.84 23.26 12.58
CA GLN A 378 6.29 24.51 11.97
C GLN A 378 5.80 25.76 12.73
N VAL A 379 4.54 25.74 13.18
CA VAL A 379 3.91 26.89 13.86
C VAL A 379 4.00 26.82 15.38
N ASP A 380 4.60 25.75 15.92
CA ASP A 380 4.71 25.47 17.36
C ASP A 380 3.33 25.52 18.06
N ARG A 381 2.42 24.67 17.61
CA ARG A 381 1.06 24.51 18.14
C ARG A 381 0.71 23.05 18.34
N ARG A 382 -0.34 22.79 19.12
CA ARG A 382 -0.84 21.43 19.32
C ARG A 382 -1.53 20.91 18.06
N VAL A 383 -1.42 19.60 17.80
CA VAL A 383 -2.01 18.94 16.65
C VAL A 383 -3.52 19.19 16.57
N GLU A 384 -4.21 19.17 17.71
CA GLU A 384 -5.66 19.39 17.79
C GLU A 384 -6.07 20.82 17.39
N GLU A 385 -5.23 21.81 17.73
CA GLU A 385 -5.47 23.21 17.35
C GLU A 385 -5.32 23.40 15.84
N VAL A 386 -4.27 22.81 15.26
CA VAL A 386 -4.05 22.84 13.81
C VAL A 386 -5.13 22.06 13.07
N ALA A 387 -5.52 20.88 13.57
CA ALA A 387 -6.59 20.08 12.99
C ALA A 387 -7.92 20.83 12.99
N SER A 388 -8.24 21.56 14.06
CA SER A 388 -9.47 22.35 14.14
C SER A 388 -9.53 23.42 13.05
N ILE A 389 -8.43 24.10 12.77
CA ILE A 389 -8.34 25.06 11.65
C ILE A 389 -8.43 24.34 10.30
N TYR A 390 -7.69 23.23 10.14
CA TYR A 390 -7.63 22.48 8.90
C TYR A 390 -9.01 21.98 8.47
N PHE A 391 -9.76 21.32 9.37
CA PHE A 391 -11.07 20.76 9.05
C PHE A 391 -12.14 21.84 8.87
N GLU A 392 -12.05 22.96 9.61
CA GLU A 392 -12.93 24.11 9.39
C GLU A 392 -12.69 24.73 7.99
N LEU A 393 -11.43 24.93 7.59
CA LEU A 393 -11.10 25.40 6.24
C LEU A 393 -11.57 24.43 5.15
N VAL A 394 -11.37 23.12 5.35
CA VAL A 394 -11.83 22.08 4.43
C VAL A 394 -13.35 22.13 4.23
N SER A 395 -14.11 22.38 5.31
CA SER A 395 -15.56 22.48 5.26
C SER A 395 -16.02 23.78 4.59
N GLN A 396 -15.52 24.94 5.05
CA GLN A 396 -15.91 26.25 4.51
C GLN A 396 -15.57 26.44 3.02
N LEU A 397 -14.47 25.84 2.56
CA LEU A 397 -14.05 25.89 1.15
C LEU A 397 -14.57 24.71 0.33
N ASP A 398 -15.48 23.87 0.84
CA ASP A 398 -16.03 22.72 0.12
C ASP A 398 -14.95 21.75 -0.44
N LEU A 399 -13.79 21.66 0.22
CA LEU A 399 -12.66 20.87 -0.29
C LEU A 399 -12.96 19.37 -0.29
N LEU A 400 -13.85 18.90 0.59
CA LEU A 400 -14.31 17.52 0.57
C LEU A 400 -15.10 17.21 -0.72
N TRP A 401 -15.98 18.11 -1.13
CA TRP A 401 -16.72 17.98 -2.39
C TRP A 401 -15.75 17.97 -3.58
N LEU A 402 -14.80 18.91 -3.63
CA LEU A 402 -13.81 18.96 -4.70
C LEU A 402 -12.94 17.68 -4.75
N SER A 403 -12.57 17.14 -3.59
CA SER A 403 -11.85 15.86 -3.47
C SER A 403 -12.68 14.67 -3.99
N GLN A 404 -13.99 14.65 -3.76
CA GLN A 404 -14.90 13.66 -4.36
C GLN A 404 -14.95 13.79 -5.89
N GLN A 405 -15.05 15.02 -6.40
CA GLN A 405 -15.04 15.27 -7.85
C GLN A 405 -13.73 14.80 -8.50
N ILE A 406 -12.58 15.12 -7.91
CA ILE A 406 -11.28 14.66 -8.42
C ILE A 406 -11.23 13.13 -8.47
N ARG A 407 -11.77 12.43 -7.48
CA ARG A 407 -11.81 10.96 -7.47
C ARG A 407 -12.64 10.37 -8.62
N GLN A 408 -13.68 11.06 -9.05
CA GLN A 408 -14.57 10.62 -10.14
C GLN A 408 -14.02 10.94 -11.54
N LEU A 409 -12.95 11.73 -11.64
CA LEU A 409 -12.34 12.06 -12.93
C LEU A 409 -11.85 10.79 -13.66
N PRO A 410 -11.97 10.76 -15.00
CA PRO A 410 -11.61 9.59 -15.80
C PRO A 410 -10.11 9.29 -15.71
N THR A 411 -9.76 8.01 -15.71
CA THR A 411 -8.37 7.52 -15.71
C THR A 411 -8.16 6.40 -16.70
N GLU A 412 -8.57 6.64 -17.93
CA GLU A 412 -8.46 5.70 -19.05
C GLU A 412 -7.04 5.62 -19.61
N SER A 413 -6.21 6.65 -19.38
CA SER A 413 -4.80 6.68 -19.75
C SER A 413 -3.88 6.92 -18.55
N HIS A 414 -2.61 6.54 -18.69
CA HIS A 414 -1.55 6.83 -17.72
C HIS A 414 -1.49 8.31 -17.34
N TRP A 415 -1.52 9.20 -18.33
CA TRP A 415 -1.45 10.64 -18.11
C TRP A 415 -2.66 11.19 -17.36
N GLN A 416 -3.85 10.64 -17.62
CA GLN A 416 -5.03 10.99 -16.83
C GLN A 416 -4.92 10.50 -15.38
N MET A 417 -4.37 9.31 -15.15
CA MET A 417 -4.11 8.82 -13.79
C MET A 417 -3.13 9.73 -13.04
N LEU A 418 -2.00 10.08 -13.66
CA LEU A 418 -1.03 11.01 -13.11
C LEU A 418 -1.63 12.40 -12.85
N ALA A 419 -2.42 12.92 -13.80
CA ALA A 419 -3.10 14.20 -13.64
C ALA A 419 -4.09 14.18 -12.48
N ARG A 420 -4.92 13.12 -12.37
CA ARG A 420 -5.86 12.96 -11.25
C ARG A 420 -5.12 12.99 -9.93
N ASP A 421 -4.04 12.23 -9.82
CA ASP A 421 -3.33 12.17 -8.56
C ASP A 421 -2.58 13.48 -8.25
N ALA A 422 -2.04 14.17 -9.27
CA ALA A 422 -1.48 15.50 -9.10
C ALA A 422 -2.52 16.50 -8.58
N LEU A 423 -3.76 16.48 -9.09
CA LEU A 423 -4.86 17.31 -8.58
C LEU A 423 -5.20 16.99 -7.12
N ARG A 424 -5.18 15.70 -6.72
CA ARG A 424 -5.42 15.30 -5.31
C ARG A 424 -4.30 15.76 -4.39
N ASP A 425 -3.07 15.71 -4.86
CA ASP A 425 -1.91 16.17 -4.11
C ASP A 425 -1.91 17.69 -3.98
N ASP A 426 -2.23 18.41 -5.07
CA ASP A 426 -2.37 19.86 -5.09
C ASP A 426 -3.48 20.33 -4.13
N LEU A 427 -4.64 19.67 -4.14
CA LEU A 427 -5.73 20.01 -3.22
C LEU A 427 -5.31 19.89 -1.75
N SER A 428 -4.68 18.78 -1.36
CA SER A 428 -4.21 18.61 0.01
C SER A 428 -3.07 19.56 0.37
N GLY A 429 -2.14 19.80 -0.57
CA GLY A 429 -1.05 20.76 -0.38
C GLY A 429 -1.56 22.19 -0.20
N ILE A 430 -2.56 22.61 -0.98
CA ILE A 430 -3.18 23.93 -0.81
C ILE A 430 -3.91 24.02 0.53
N ALA A 431 -4.67 23.00 0.93
CA ALA A 431 -5.33 22.99 2.25
C ALA A 431 -4.32 23.13 3.41
N ALA A 432 -3.17 22.44 3.29
CA ALA A 432 -2.08 22.53 4.24
C ALA A 432 -1.45 23.94 4.28
N GLU A 433 -1.17 24.51 3.11
CA GLU A 433 -0.61 25.87 2.97
C GLU A 433 -1.55 26.93 3.56
N LEU A 434 -2.84 26.87 3.24
CA LEU A 434 -3.86 27.75 3.80
C LEU A 434 -3.93 27.66 5.33
N THR A 435 -3.89 26.44 5.87
CA THR A 435 -3.89 26.21 7.32
C THR A 435 -2.68 26.88 7.98
N ALA A 436 -1.48 26.70 7.42
CA ALA A 436 -0.27 27.33 7.94
C ALA A 436 -0.34 28.88 7.87
N ARG A 437 -0.92 29.43 6.81
CA ARG A 437 -1.10 30.88 6.64
C ARG A 437 -2.03 31.50 7.69
N VAL A 438 -3.14 30.83 8.02
CA VAL A 438 -4.05 31.30 9.08
C VAL A 438 -3.29 31.51 10.39
N PHE A 439 -2.40 30.58 10.76
CA PHE A 439 -1.56 30.73 11.96
C PHE A 439 -0.49 31.82 11.84
N ALA A 440 0.01 32.11 10.63
CA ALA A 440 1.01 33.15 10.41
C ALA A 440 0.40 34.57 10.45
N GLU A 441 -0.85 34.72 10.02
CA GLU A 441 -1.49 36.03 9.84
C GLU A 441 -2.40 36.44 10.99
N CYS A 442 -2.95 35.48 11.73
CA CYS A 442 -3.87 35.76 12.82
C CYS A 442 -3.20 35.66 14.21
N PRO A 443 -3.45 36.64 15.11
CA PRO A 443 -2.83 36.64 16.44
C PRO A 443 -3.24 35.42 17.28
N PRO A 444 -2.35 34.91 18.15
CA PRO A 444 -2.65 33.77 19.01
C PRO A 444 -3.76 34.08 20.02
N GLY A 445 -4.48 33.04 20.45
CA GLY A 445 -5.45 33.12 21.57
C GLY A 445 -6.93 33.16 21.16
N TYR A 446 -7.25 33.18 19.86
CA TYR A 446 -8.61 33.06 19.36
C TYR A 446 -8.94 31.60 18.98
N GLY A 447 -10.22 31.22 19.11
CA GLY A 447 -10.70 29.91 18.66
C GLY A 447 -10.72 29.80 17.13
N ALA A 448 -10.81 28.56 16.62
CA ALA A 448 -10.67 28.27 15.20
C ALA A 448 -11.59 29.11 14.30
N GLY A 449 -12.88 29.17 14.62
CA GLY A 449 -13.85 29.97 13.86
C GLY A 449 -13.52 31.46 13.82
N THR A 450 -13.01 32.04 14.92
CA THR A 450 -12.65 33.46 14.95
C THR A 450 -11.40 33.76 14.13
N LEU A 451 -10.39 32.88 14.18
CA LEU A 451 -9.20 33.01 13.34
C LEU A 451 -9.56 32.96 11.85
N ILE A 452 -10.43 32.02 11.49
CA ILE A 452 -10.85 31.83 10.10
C ILE A 452 -11.74 32.99 9.63
N SER A 453 -12.72 33.45 10.40
CA SER A 453 -13.53 34.61 10.02
C SER A 453 -12.70 35.89 9.88
N ALA A 454 -11.68 36.08 10.73
CA ALA A 454 -10.77 37.21 10.60
C ALA A 454 -9.93 37.11 9.32
N TRP A 455 -9.45 35.90 9.00
CA TRP A 455 -8.69 35.63 7.79
C TRP A 455 -9.55 35.79 6.52
N GLU A 456 -10.78 35.28 6.53
CA GLU A 456 -11.76 35.44 5.46
C GLU A 456 -12.07 36.91 5.20
N THR A 457 -12.27 37.70 6.26
CA THR A 457 -12.50 39.15 6.13
C THR A 457 -11.31 39.86 5.47
N ALA A 458 -10.09 39.45 5.81
CA ALA A 458 -8.87 40.01 5.22
C ALA A 458 -8.72 39.63 3.73
N HIS A 459 -9.18 38.43 3.34
CA HIS A 459 -9.04 37.87 1.99
C HIS A 459 -10.36 37.76 1.22
N HIS A 460 -11.35 38.59 1.56
CA HIS A 460 -12.74 38.44 1.09
C HIS A 460 -12.85 38.35 -0.45
N THR A 461 -12.04 39.12 -1.18
CA THR A 461 -12.09 39.17 -2.65
C THR A 461 -11.66 37.85 -3.28
N GLN A 462 -10.67 37.17 -2.70
CA GLN A 462 -10.18 35.88 -3.15
C GLN A 462 -11.19 34.78 -2.80
N PHE A 463 -11.82 34.85 -1.62
CA PHE A 463 -12.88 33.92 -1.22
C PHE A 463 -14.09 34.01 -2.16
N GLU A 464 -14.56 35.22 -2.47
CA GLU A 464 -15.68 35.42 -3.39
C GLU A 464 -15.39 34.87 -4.79
N ARG A 465 -14.18 35.07 -5.31
CA ARG A 465 -13.76 34.51 -6.62
C ARG A 465 -13.75 32.99 -6.61
N TYR A 466 -13.18 32.38 -5.56
CA TYR A 466 -13.18 30.93 -5.42
C TYR A 466 -14.61 30.37 -5.32
N ALA A 467 -15.45 30.98 -4.47
CA ALA A 467 -16.84 30.59 -4.29
C ALA A 467 -17.64 30.68 -5.59
N GLN A 468 -17.42 31.72 -6.41
CA GLN A 468 -18.05 31.84 -7.72
C GLN A 468 -17.67 30.67 -8.64
N VAL A 469 -16.37 30.34 -8.73
CA VAL A 469 -15.91 29.20 -9.56
C VAL A 469 -16.51 27.89 -9.06
N VAL A 470 -16.52 27.63 -7.75
CA VAL A 470 -17.14 26.42 -7.19
C VAL A 470 -18.64 26.36 -7.51
N ALA A 471 -19.36 27.49 -7.43
CA ALA A 471 -20.78 27.54 -7.78
C ALA A 471 -21.02 27.23 -9.27
N GLU A 472 -20.19 27.76 -10.17
CA GLU A 472 -20.23 27.45 -11.61
C GLU A 472 -19.94 25.96 -11.88
N LEU A 473 -18.96 25.38 -11.17
CA LEU A 473 -18.66 23.95 -11.27
C LEU A 473 -19.81 23.08 -10.77
N ARG A 474 -20.49 23.44 -9.67
CA ARG A 474 -21.66 22.69 -9.17
C ARG A 474 -22.86 22.72 -10.12
N GLN A 475 -23.00 23.79 -10.90
CA GLN A 475 -24.04 23.90 -11.93
C GLN A 475 -23.66 23.17 -13.22
N SER A 476 -22.36 22.96 -13.42
CA SER A 476 -21.83 22.15 -14.51
C SER A 476 -22.08 20.68 -14.20
N GLY A 477 -22.56 19.91 -15.17
CA GLY A 477 -22.87 18.49 -14.97
C GLY A 477 -21.64 17.63 -14.65
N ALA A 478 -21.10 16.94 -15.65
CA ALA A 478 -19.87 16.18 -15.47
C ALA A 478 -18.66 17.12 -15.50
N LEU A 479 -17.79 17.04 -14.49
CA LEU A 479 -16.55 17.81 -14.43
C LEU A 479 -15.40 17.11 -15.18
N ASP A 480 -14.51 17.91 -15.75
CA ASP A 480 -13.28 17.44 -16.38
C ASP A 480 -12.00 17.95 -15.67
N MET A 481 -10.84 17.44 -16.09
CA MET A 481 -9.54 17.80 -15.49
C MET A 481 -9.24 19.31 -15.60
N PRO A 482 -9.41 19.97 -16.76
CA PRO A 482 -9.26 21.43 -16.87
C PRO A 482 -10.14 22.22 -15.89
N MET A 483 -11.42 21.88 -15.77
CA MET A 483 -12.36 22.56 -14.88
C MET A 483 -11.90 22.52 -13.42
N VAL A 484 -11.49 21.34 -12.94
CA VAL A 484 -10.96 21.19 -11.58
C VAL A 484 -9.62 21.91 -11.41
N SER A 485 -8.75 21.90 -12.43
CA SER A 485 -7.48 22.64 -12.40
C SER A 485 -7.70 24.15 -12.23
N VAL A 486 -8.75 24.71 -12.84
CA VAL A 486 -9.14 26.12 -12.67
C VAL A 486 -9.54 26.39 -11.21
N ALA A 487 -10.38 25.55 -10.62
CA ALA A 487 -10.75 25.69 -9.21
C ALA A 487 -9.54 25.62 -8.26
N LEU A 488 -8.60 24.68 -8.48
CA LEU A 488 -7.37 24.61 -7.69
C LEU A 488 -6.47 25.83 -7.88
N ARG A 489 -6.46 26.43 -9.08
CA ARG A 489 -5.72 27.67 -9.34
C ARG A 489 -6.30 28.85 -8.56
N GLU A 490 -7.63 29.01 -8.54
CA GLU A 490 -8.28 30.05 -7.74
C GLU A 490 -8.09 29.81 -6.24
N LEU A 491 -8.19 28.55 -5.80
CA LEU A 491 -7.89 28.15 -4.42
C LEU A 491 -6.44 28.48 -4.04
N ARG A 492 -5.47 28.27 -4.95
CA ARG A 492 -4.07 28.68 -4.73
C ARG A 492 -3.89 30.20 -4.73
N GLY A 493 -4.83 30.96 -5.31
CA GLY A 493 -4.86 32.42 -5.20
C GLY A 493 -5.00 32.89 -3.75
N LEU A 494 -5.72 32.12 -2.92
CA LEU A 494 -5.85 32.36 -1.48
C LEU A 494 -4.55 32.14 -0.70
N THR A 495 -3.53 31.48 -1.26
CA THR A 495 -2.23 31.31 -0.60
C THR A 495 -1.20 32.40 -0.94
N ARG A 496 -1.50 33.26 -1.92
CA ARG A 496 -0.59 34.33 -2.39
C ARG A 496 -1.06 35.74 -2.04
N GLY A 497 -2.32 35.87 -1.61
CA GLY A 497 -2.98 37.14 -1.29
C GLY A 497 -2.46 37.80 -0.02
#